data_AF-A0A926BEX8-F1
#
_entry.id   AF-A0A926BEX8-F1
#
_cell.length_a   1.000
_cell.length_b   1.000
_cell.length_c   1.000
_cell.angle_alpha   90.00
_cell.angle_beta   90.00
_cell.angle_gamma   90.00
#
_symmetry.space_group_name_H-M   'P 1'
#
loop_
_entity.id
_entity.type
_entity.pdbx_description
1 polymer ?
#
loop_
_entity_poly.entity_id
_entity_poly.type
_entity_poly.pdbx_seq_one_letter_code
_entity_poly.pdbx_strand_id
1 'polypeptide(L)'
;MTIKKFGIGCGTVALGLLLFLGYRLANPWELFPFQGYEVRRHRITERVQVKVGDTWQPALNNDPYAPAVPEADLARVRLDEVAFGPRGYFCGKAVVSGNKPVKGRLAFLINVADIKSGKRRVIESERALRCNVDFRPGTPQIFVVHTDMTLPTMEEKYRVELVPVR
;
A
#
# COMPACT_ATOMS: atom_id res chain seq x y z
N MET A 1 -23.64 25.10 36.72
CA MET A 1 -22.30 24.92 36.11
C MET A 1 -21.91 26.25 35.46
N THR A 2 -20.96 26.99 36.03
CA THR A 2 -20.68 28.40 35.68
C THR A 2 -19.88 28.53 34.38
N ILE A 3 -20.20 29.54 33.56
CA ILE A 3 -19.57 29.89 32.26
C ILE A 3 -18.03 29.82 32.32
N LYS A 4 -17.42 30.17 33.46
CA LYS A 4 -15.97 30.09 33.71
C LYS A 4 -15.40 28.66 33.59
N LYS A 5 -16.11 27.63 34.05
CA LYS A 5 -15.66 26.22 33.93
C LYS A 5 -15.78 25.70 32.50
N PHE A 6 -16.76 26.19 31.74
CA PHE A 6 -16.91 25.86 30.32
C PHE A 6 -15.80 26.49 29.47
N GLY A 7 -15.46 27.77 29.72
CA GLY A 7 -14.36 28.46 29.04
C GLY A 7 -12.98 27.81 29.26
N ILE A 8 -12.70 27.33 30.48
CA ILE A 8 -11.45 26.60 30.79
C ILE A 8 -11.44 25.24 30.07
N GLY A 9 -12.56 24.52 30.03
CA GLY A 9 -12.68 23.25 29.31
C GLY A 9 -12.49 23.41 27.80
N CYS A 10 -13.08 24.43 27.18
CA CYS A 10 -12.83 24.72 25.77
C CYS A 10 -11.38 25.13 25.49
N GLY A 11 -10.76 25.92 26.38
CA GLY A 11 -9.37 26.36 26.25
C GLY A 11 -8.36 25.20 26.30
N THR A 12 -8.54 24.25 27.23
CA THR A 12 -7.66 23.08 27.33
C THR A 12 -7.80 22.13 26.16
N VAL A 13 -9.04 21.92 25.66
CA VAL A 13 -9.28 21.12 24.44
C VAL A 13 -8.64 21.78 23.22
N ALA A 14 -8.77 23.10 23.06
CA ALA A 14 -8.17 23.84 21.95
C ALA A 14 -6.63 23.78 21.98
N LEU A 15 -6.02 23.96 23.15
CA LEU A 15 -4.57 23.84 23.32
C LEU A 15 -4.08 22.41 23.03
N GLY A 16 -4.81 21.40 23.52
CA GLY A 16 -4.51 20.00 23.23
C GLY A 16 -4.56 19.67 21.73
N LEU A 17 -5.56 20.19 21.02
CA LEU A 17 -5.68 20.06 19.56
C LEU A 17 -4.52 20.75 18.83
N LEU A 18 -4.15 21.97 19.23
CA LEU A 18 -3.04 22.71 18.63
C LEU A 18 -1.70 22.00 18.82
N LEU A 19 -1.43 21.49 20.03
CA LEU A 19 -0.22 20.72 20.32
C LEU A 19 -0.18 19.42 19.52
N PHE A 20 -1.31 18.71 19.41
CA PHE A 20 -1.42 17.50 18.61
C PHE A 20 -1.20 17.75 17.12
N LEU A 21 -1.82 18.80 16.56
CA LEU A 21 -1.63 19.22 15.17
C LEU A 21 -0.19 19.66 14.92
N GLY A 22 0.38 20.46 15.82
CA GLY A 22 1.79 20.89 15.77
C GLY A 22 2.75 19.70 15.75
N TYR A 23 2.53 18.70 16.61
CA TYR A 23 3.31 17.46 16.60
C TYR A 23 3.17 16.68 15.28
N ARG A 24 1.95 16.57 14.74
CA ARG A 24 1.69 15.89 13.45
C ARG A 24 2.35 16.58 12.26
N LEU A 25 2.44 17.91 12.30
CA LEU A 25 3.12 18.72 11.28
C LEU A 25 4.64 18.64 11.42
N ALA A 26 5.18 18.63 12.64
CA ALA A 26 6.61 18.49 12.90
C ALA A 26 7.13 17.07 12.62
N ASN A 27 6.29 16.04 12.80
CA ASN A 27 6.60 14.64 12.52
C ASN A 27 5.66 14.08 11.44
N PRO A 28 5.80 14.57 10.19
CA PRO A 28 4.86 14.25 9.13
C PRO A 28 4.94 12.79 8.71
N TRP A 29 6.05 12.10 8.99
CA TRP A 29 6.28 10.71 8.60
C TRP A 29 6.11 9.76 9.80
N GLU A 30 5.37 8.69 9.58
CA GLU A 30 5.20 7.57 10.50
C GLU A 30 5.93 6.35 9.92
N LEU A 31 6.94 5.85 10.64
CA LEU A 31 7.68 4.65 10.27
C LEU A 31 6.93 3.40 10.75
N PHE A 32 6.91 2.38 9.91
CA PHE A 32 6.45 1.05 10.30
C PHE A 32 7.28 -0.01 9.55
N PRO A 33 7.95 -0.93 10.27
CA PRO A 33 8.65 -2.03 9.63
C PRO A 33 7.63 -3.01 9.04
N PHE A 34 7.92 -3.55 7.87
CA PHE A 34 7.06 -4.52 7.23
C PHE A 34 7.86 -5.56 6.44
N GLN A 35 7.82 -6.83 6.84
CA GLN A 35 8.56 -7.94 6.21
C GLN A 35 10.07 -7.66 6.00
N GLY A 36 10.70 -6.98 6.96
CA GLY A 36 12.12 -6.59 6.84
C GLY A 36 12.37 -5.33 6.00
N TYR A 37 11.33 -4.74 5.39
CA TYR A 37 11.41 -3.44 4.72
C TYR A 37 11.09 -2.30 5.70
N GLU A 38 11.84 -1.21 5.59
CA GLU A 38 11.48 0.04 6.24
C GLU A 38 10.49 0.79 5.35
N VAL A 39 9.26 0.96 5.83
CA VAL A 39 8.20 1.70 5.14
C VAL A 39 7.83 2.92 5.99
N ARG A 40 7.53 4.04 5.33
CA ARG A 40 6.99 5.22 5.99
C ARG A 40 5.77 5.76 5.27
N ARG A 41 4.82 6.29 6.05
CA ARG A 41 3.61 6.94 5.56
C ARG A 41 3.55 8.37 6.04
N HIS A 42 3.22 9.28 5.13
CA HIS A 42 2.96 10.66 5.49
C HIS A 42 1.61 10.74 6.20
N ARG A 43 1.56 11.23 7.44
CA ARG A 43 0.37 11.24 8.29
C ARG A 43 -0.79 12.08 7.74
N ILE A 44 -0.46 13.10 6.94
CA ILE A 44 -1.44 14.02 6.32
C ILE A 44 -1.75 13.62 4.87
N THR A 45 -0.76 13.59 3.99
CA THR A 45 -0.96 13.30 2.56
C THR A 45 -1.11 11.82 2.24
N GLU A 46 -0.96 10.94 3.22
CA GLU A 46 -1.01 9.47 3.11
C GLU A 46 -0.01 8.81 2.15
N ARG A 47 0.82 9.61 1.47
CA ARG A 47 1.94 9.19 0.64
C ARG A 47 2.78 8.16 1.37
N VAL A 48 3.05 7.05 0.70
CA VAL A 48 3.87 5.97 1.22
C VAL A 48 5.20 5.95 0.52
N GLN A 49 6.25 5.64 1.26
CA GLN A 49 7.59 5.44 0.73
C GLN A 49 8.20 4.18 1.33
N VAL A 50 8.99 3.49 0.53
CA VAL A 50 9.77 2.33 0.94
C VAL A 50 11.25 2.68 0.87
N LYS A 51 12.02 2.20 1.85
CA LYS A 51 13.46 2.39 1.86
C LYS A 51 14.12 1.35 0.98
N VAL A 52 14.94 1.80 0.04
CA VAL A 52 15.75 0.97 -0.86
C VAL A 52 17.19 1.47 -0.75
N GLY A 53 18.03 0.66 -0.08
CA GLY A 53 19.36 1.11 0.36
C GLY A 53 19.23 2.30 1.32
N ASP A 54 19.90 3.40 1.00
CA ASP A 54 19.85 4.65 1.78
C ASP A 54 18.79 5.64 1.29
N THR A 55 18.01 5.26 0.27
CA THR A 55 17.04 6.16 -0.38
C THR A 55 15.60 5.80 -0.07
N TRP A 56 14.76 6.81 0.13
CA TRP A 56 13.31 6.64 0.23
C TRP A 56 12.66 6.79 -1.13
N GLN A 57 12.10 5.72 -1.65
CA GLN A 57 11.42 5.71 -2.94
C GLN A 57 9.90 5.76 -2.74
N PRO A 58 9.16 6.50 -3.59
CA PRO A 58 7.70 6.50 -3.54
C PRO A 58 7.16 5.08 -3.76
N ALA A 59 6.16 4.71 -2.97
CA ALA A 59 5.36 3.53 -3.22
C ALA A 59 4.63 3.65 -4.57
N LEU A 60 4.13 2.53 -5.08
CA LEU A 60 3.37 2.54 -6.33
C LEU A 60 2.08 3.33 -6.12
N ASN A 61 1.85 4.32 -6.99
CA ASN A 61 0.67 5.17 -6.95
C ASN A 61 -0.25 4.85 -8.13
N ASN A 62 -1.50 5.30 -8.09
CA ASN A 62 -2.41 5.20 -9.23
C ASN A 62 -2.26 6.44 -10.10
N ASP A 63 -1.68 6.30 -11.29
CA ASP A 63 -1.77 7.31 -12.35
C ASP A 63 -2.86 6.90 -13.34
N PRO A 64 -4.00 7.61 -13.41
CA PRO A 64 -5.08 7.27 -14.34
C PRO A 64 -4.73 7.54 -15.80
N TYR A 65 -3.70 8.33 -16.10
CA TYR A 65 -3.31 8.72 -17.45
C TYR A 65 -2.20 7.84 -18.04
N ALA A 66 -1.58 6.97 -17.24
CA ALA A 66 -0.58 6.03 -17.72
C ALA A 66 -1.21 4.95 -18.63
N PRO A 67 -0.54 4.57 -19.74
CA PRO A 67 -1.04 3.52 -20.64
C PRO A 67 -1.07 2.17 -19.93
N ALA A 68 -2.03 1.31 -20.25
CA ALA A 68 -2.12 -0.03 -19.68
C ALA A 68 -0.89 -0.88 -20.06
N VAL A 69 -0.39 -1.68 -19.12
CA VAL A 69 0.66 -2.65 -19.39
C VAL A 69 0.10 -3.76 -20.29
N PRO A 70 0.74 -4.09 -21.43
CA PRO A 70 0.33 -5.21 -22.27
C PRO A 70 0.39 -6.55 -21.55
N GLU A 71 -0.51 -7.48 -21.86
CA GLU A 71 -0.53 -8.81 -21.22
C GLU A 71 0.78 -9.59 -21.41
N ALA A 72 1.41 -9.47 -22.58
CA ALA A 72 2.71 -10.07 -22.86
C ALA A 72 3.83 -9.54 -21.93
N ASP A 73 3.74 -8.28 -21.48
CA ASP A 73 4.69 -7.70 -20.54
C ASP A 73 4.38 -8.09 -19.09
N LEU A 74 3.10 -8.23 -18.73
CA LEU A 74 2.69 -8.72 -17.41
C LEU A 74 3.18 -10.16 -17.16
N ALA A 75 3.14 -11.03 -18.17
CA ALA A 75 3.63 -12.41 -18.07
C ALA A 75 5.13 -12.49 -17.72
N ARG A 76 5.89 -11.41 -17.95
CA ARG A 76 7.33 -11.34 -17.60
C ARG A 76 7.57 -11.00 -16.14
N VAL A 77 6.54 -10.56 -15.40
CA VAL A 77 6.64 -10.11 -14.01
C VAL A 77 6.24 -11.25 -13.07
N ARG A 78 7.16 -11.64 -12.19
CA ARG A 78 6.89 -12.55 -11.07
C ARG A 78 6.82 -11.77 -9.77
N LEU A 79 5.83 -12.07 -8.94
CA LEU A 79 5.71 -11.53 -7.59
C LEU A 79 6.27 -12.54 -6.58
N ASP A 80 7.18 -12.09 -5.71
CA ASP A 80 7.80 -12.87 -4.64
C ASP A 80 7.57 -12.22 -3.28
N GLU A 81 7.63 -13.02 -2.21
CA GLU A 81 7.56 -12.56 -0.81
C GLU A 81 6.35 -11.65 -0.53
N VAL A 82 5.25 -12.00 -1.19
CA VAL A 82 4.02 -11.24 -1.15
C VAL A 82 3.36 -11.39 0.22
N ALA A 83 3.10 -10.26 0.89
CA ALA A 83 2.49 -10.26 2.21
C ALA A 83 1.50 -9.12 2.44
N PHE A 84 0.51 -9.36 3.29
CA PHE A 84 -0.30 -8.33 3.92
C PHE A 84 0.40 -7.73 5.13
N GLY A 85 0.36 -6.40 5.20
CA GLY A 85 0.99 -5.59 6.22
C GLY A 85 -0.01 -4.88 7.09
N PRO A 86 0.45 -4.25 8.18
CA PRO A 86 -0.42 -3.50 9.05
C PRO A 86 -1.21 -2.46 8.24
N ARG A 87 -2.42 -2.13 8.70
CA ARG A 87 -3.28 -1.08 8.10
C ARG A 87 -3.71 -1.35 6.66
N GLY A 88 -3.81 -2.61 6.24
CA GLY A 88 -4.28 -2.95 4.89
C GLY A 88 -3.27 -2.61 3.81
N TYR A 89 -1.98 -2.48 4.14
CA TYR A 89 -0.93 -2.42 3.12
C TYR A 89 -0.61 -3.81 2.58
N PHE A 90 -0.10 -3.84 1.37
CA PHE A 90 0.35 -5.04 0.69
C PHE A 90 1.72 -4.77 0.08
N CYS A 91 2.70 -5.63 0.35
CA CYS A 91 4.05 -5.48 -0.19
C CYS A 91 4.59 -6.81 -0.73
N GLY A 92 5.64 -6.70 -1.52
CA GLY A 92 6.43 -7.82 -1.98
C GLY A 92 7.55 -7.34 -2.90
N LYS A 93 8.17 -8.28 -3.60
CA LYS A 93 9.14 -8.02 -4.66
C LYS A 93 8.52 -8.33 -6.01
N ALA A 94 8.69 -7.43 -6.97
CA ALA A 94 8.44 -7.71 -8.38
C ALA A 94 9.78 -8.01 -9.06
N VAL A 95 9.87 -9.16 -9.72
CA VAL A 95 11.04 -9.59 -10.50
C VAL A 95 10.64 -9.67 -11.97
N VAL A 96 11.34 -8.94 -12.83
CA VAL A 96 11.06 -8.91 -14.26
C VAL A 96 12.08 -9.75 -15.01
N SER A 97 11.57 -10.71 -15.77
CA SER A 97 12.35 -11.54 -16.69
C SER A 97 12.64 -10.82 -18.01
N GLY A 98 13.77 -11.19 -18.63
CA GLY A 98 14.26 -10.59 -19.87
C GLY A 98 14.96 -9.25 -19.67
N ASN A 99 15.14 -8.51 -20.78
CA ASN A 99 16.04 -7.34 -20.82
C ASN A 99 15.29 -6.00 -20.96
N LYS A 100 13.96 -6.04 -21.10
CA LYS A 100 13.12 -4.83 -21.26
C LYS A 100 12.39 -4.52 -19.95
N PRO A 101 12.29 -3.24 -19.56
CA PRO A 101 11.45 -2.86 -18.43
C PRO A 101 9.97 -3.17 -18.72
N VAL A 102 9.16 -3.24 -17.66
CA VAL A 102 7.70 -3.30 -17.73
C VAL A 102 7.18 -2.00 -17.15
N LYS A 103 6.59 -1.16 -18.02
CA LYS A 103 6.11 0.18 -17.66
C LYS A 103 4.66 0.37 -18.04
N GLY A 104 3.93 1.08 -17.20
CA GLY A 104 2.54 1.44 -17.47
C GLY A 104 1.63 1.20 -16.27
N ARG A 105 0.34 1.15 -16.53
CA ARG A 105 -0.71 0.96 -15.53
C ARG A 105 -1.14 -0.50 -15.49
N LEU A 106 -1.10 -1.11 -14.31
CA LEU A 106 -1.59 -2.47 -14.07
C LEU A 106 -2.45 -2.51 -12.81
N ALA A 107 -3.09 -3.65 -12.56
CA ALA A 107 -3.81 -3.90 -11.33
C ALA A 107 -3.31 -5.15 -10.61
N PHE A 108 -3.24 -5.07 -9.28
CA PHE A 108 -3.10 -6.24 -8.43
C PHE A 108 -4.49 -6.79 -8.12
N LEU A 109 -4.73 -8.04 -8.50
CA LEU A 109 -5.93 -8.80 -8.14
C LEU A 109 -5.61 -9.72 -6.96
N ILE A 110 -6.31 -9.53 -5.85
CA ILE A 110 -6.12 -10.32 -4.63
C ILE A 110 -7.27 -11.31 -4.50
N ASN A 111 -6.95 -12.61 -4.54
CA ASN A 111 -7.88 -13.71 -4.34
C ASN A 111 -7.69 -14.28 -2.93
N VAL A 112 -8.72 -14.21 -2.08
CA VAL A 112 -8.70 -14.84 -0.75
C VAL A 112 -9.48 -16.17 -0.80
N ALA A 113 -8.99 -17.19 -0.11
CA ALA A 113 -9.63 -18.48 0.03
C ALA A 113 -9.74 -18.83 1.51
N ASP A 114 -10.95 -19.11 1.97
CA ASP A 114 -11.22 -19.59 3.31
C ASP A 114 -10.84 -21.07 3.40
N ILE A 115 -9.87 -21.39 4.27
CA ILE A 115 -9.33 -22.74 4.41
C ILE A 115 -10.38 -23.69 5.02
N LYS A 116 -11.25 -23.20 5.91
CA LYS A 116 -12.21 -24.04 6.63
C LYS A 116 -13.43 -24.40 5.79
N SER A 117 -13.94 -23.45 5.03
CA SER A 117 -15.10 -23.73 4.18
C SER A 117 -14.73 -24.39 2.85
N GLY A 118 -13.45 -24.33 2.45
CA GLY A 118 -12.99 -24.73 1.11
C GLY A 118 -13.64 -23.91 -0.01
N LYS A 119 -14.47 -22.91 0.35
CA LYS A 119 -15.13 -22.03 -0.59
C LYS A 119 -14.16 -20.93 -0.94
N ARG A 120 -13.89 -20.78 -2.23
CA ARG A 120 -13.20 -19.59 -2.75
C ARG A 120 -14.10 -18.39 -2.47
N ARG A 121 -13.76 -17.61 -1.45
CA ARG A 121 -14.36 -16.30 -1.26
C ARG A 121 -13.56 -15.34 -2.12
N VAL A 122 -13.89 -15.29 -3.42
CA VAL A 122 -13.48 -14.12 -4.19
C VAL A 122 -14.15 -12.96 -3.45
N ILE A 123 -13.34 -12.15 -2.77
CA ILE A 123 -13.81 -10.84 -2.31
C ILE A 123 -13.89 -10.02 -3.61
N GLU A 124 -14.88 -10.35 -4.45
CA GLU A 124 -15.41 -9.43 -5.45
C GLU A 124 -16.06 -8.32 -4.63
N SER A 125 -15.59 -7.09 -4.71
CA SER A 125 -15.56 -6.35 -5.95
C SER A 125 -14.26 -5.57 -6.18
N GLU A 126 -13.72 -5.68 -7.40
CA GLU A 126 -13.15 -4.59 -8.21
C GLU A 126 -12.14 -3.60 -7.63
N ARG A 127 -11.53 -3.82 -6.47
CA ARG A 127 -10.28 -3.10 -6.15
C ARG A 127 -9.11 -3.80 -6.83
N ALA A 128 -9.17 -3.81 -8.16
CA ALA A 128 -7.99 -3.72 -8.98
C ALA A 128 -7.16 -2.58 -8.39
N LEU A 129 -6.12 -2.89 -7.62
CA LEU A 129 -5.26 -1.86 -7.03
C LEU A 129 -4.41 -1.31 -8.15
N ARG A 130 -5.02 -0.36 -8.86
CA ARG A 130 -4.45 0.23 -10.06
C ARG A 130 -3.24 1.02 -9.65
N CYS A 131 -2.12 0.71 -10.27
CA CYS A 131 -0.89 1.42 -10.02
C CYS A 131 -0.09 1.60 -11.30
N ASN A 132 0.70 2.66 -11.33
CA ASN A 132 1.73 2.87 -12.33
C ASN A 132 3.00 2.16 -11.86
N VAL A 133 3.59 1.39 -12.77
CA VAL A 133 4.82 0.65 -12.54
C VAL A 133 5.89 1.09 -13.53
N ASP A 134 7.13 1.06 -13.08
CA ASP A 134 8.33 1.11 -13.91
C ASP A 134 9.30 0.05 -13.40
N PHE A 135 8.96 -1.21 -13.67
CA PHE A 135 9.76 -2.32 -13.21
C PHE A 135 10.94 -2.54 -14.15
N ARG A 136 12.15 -2.25 -13.64
CA ARG A 136 13.43 -2.57 -14.28
C ARG A 136 13.69 -4.08 -14.37
N PRO A 137 14.35 -4.56 -15.43
CA PRO A 137 14.75 -5.96 -15.57
C PRO A 137 15.84 -6.36 -14.57
N GLY A 138 15.87 -7.64 -14.17
CA GLY A 138 16.97 -8.26 -13.45
C GLY A 138 17.17 -7.84 -11.99
N THR A 139 16.51 -6.78 -11.52
CA THR A 139 16.59 -6.34 -10.11
C THR A 139 15.22 -6.49 -9.43
N PRO A 140 15.13 -7.22 -8.30
CA PRO A 140 13.92 -7.25 -7.50
C PRO A 140 13.53 -5.85 -7.05
N GLN A 141 12.31 -5.43 -7.36
CA GLN A 141 11.78 -4.13 -6.97
C GLN A 141 10.75 -4.30 -5.89
N ILE A 142 11.01 -3.67 -4.75
CA ILE A 142 10.07 -3.66 -3.64
C ILE A 142 8.91 -2.77 -4.04
N PHE A 143 7.69 -3.29 -3.90
CA PHE A 143 6.49 -2.50 -4.06
C PHE A 143 5.69 -2.50 -2.77
N VAL A 144 4.98 -1.40 -2.54
CA VAL A 144 3.99 -1.27 -1.47
C VAL A 144 2.74 -0.65 -2.09
N VAL A 145 1.58 -1.23 -1.78
CA VAL A 145 0.28 -0.79 -2.28
C VAL A 145 -0.69 -0.77 -1.12
N HIS A 146 -1.47 0.31 -0.98
CA HIS A 146 -2.58 0.32 -0.04
C HIS A 146 -3.76 -0.45 -0.62
N THR A 147 -4.28 -1.42 0.10
CA THR A 147 -5.37 -2.27 -0.41
C THR A 147 -6.76 -1.72 -0.08
N ASP A 148 -6.87 -0.87 0.95
CA ASP A 148 -8.15 -0.51 1.60
C ASP A 148 -8.99 -1.74 2.02
N MET A 149 -8.38 -2.93 2.11
CA MET A 149 -9.03 -4.17 2.52
C MET A 149 -8.81 -4.40 4.01
N THR A 150 -9.80 -5.00 4.67
CA THR A 150 -9.61 -5.62 5.98
C THR A 150 -8.58 -6.73 5.86
N LEU A 151 -7.67 -6.83 6.83
CA LEU A 151 -6.63 -7.84 6.80
C LEU A 151 -7.22 -9.26 6.81
N PRO A 152 -6.70 -10.17 5.97
CA PRO A 152 -7.08 -11.57 6.06
C PRO A 152 -6.80 -12.11 7.47
N THR A 153 -7.71 -12.93 7.97
CA THR A 153 -7.55 -13.67 9.22
C THR A 153 -6.51 -14.78 9.06
N MET A 154 -5.99 -15.32 10.18
CA MET A 154 -4.99 -16.41 10.13
C MET A 154 -5.52 -17.71 9.48
N GLU A 155 -6.83 -17.82 9.27
CA GLU A 155 -7.50 -18.99 8.68
C GLU A 155 -7.73 -18.85 7.17
N GLU A 156 -7.23 -17.77 6.55
CA GLU A 156 -7.42 -17.46 5.14
C GLU A 156 -6.08 -17.53 4.37
N LYS A 157 -6.08 -18.19 3.22
CA LYS A 157 -4.97 -18.11 2.25
C LYS A 157 -5.28 -17.05 1.21
N TYR A 158 -4.28 -16.31 0.75
CA TYR A 158 -4.46 -15.37 -0.36
C TYR A 158 -3.46 -15.64 -1.48
N ARG A 159 -3.89 -15.40 -2.71
CA ARG A 159 -3.06 -15.38 -3.93
C ARG A 159 -3.21 -14.03 -4.58
N VAL A 160 -2.09 -13.45 -5.03
CA VAL A 160 -2.12 -12.19 -5.76
C VAL A 160 -1.64 -12.40 -7.18
N GLU A 161 -2.37 -11.80 -8.12
CA GLU A 161 -2.15 -11.90 -9.55
C GLU A 161 -2.05 -10.49 -10.13
N LEU A 162 -1.25 -10.34 -11.19
CA LEU A 162 -1.17 -9.10 -11.96
C LEU A 162 -2.12 -9.20 -13.15
N VAL A 163 -2.97 -8.19 -13.33
CA VAL A 163 -3.92 -8.13 -14.44
C VAL A 163 -3.83 -6.77 -15.15
N PRO A 164 -4.10 -6.72 -16.47
CA PRO A 164 -4.16 -5.46 -17.20
C PRO A 164 -5.34 -4.62 -16.70
N VAL A 165 -5.22 -3.30 -16.77
CA VAL A 165 -6.35 -2.40 -16.51
C VAL A 165 -7.23 -2.37 -17.75
N ARG A 166 -8.50 -2.79 -17.61
CA ARG A 166 -9.55 -2.66 -18.62
C ARG A 166 -10.29 -1.34 -18.46
#